data_AF-A0A0P1ILP8-F1
#
_entry.id   AF-A0A0P1ILP8-F1
#
_cell.length_a   1.000
_cell.length_b   1.000
_cell.length_c   1.000
_cell.angle_alpha   90.00
_cell.angle_beta   90.00
_cell.angle_gamma   90.00
#
_symmetry.space_group_name_H-M   'P 1'
#
loop_
_entity.id
_entity.type
_entity.pdbx_description
1 polymer ?
#
loop_
_entity_poly.entity_id
_entity_poly.type
_entity_poly.pdbx_seq_one_letter_code
_entity_poly.pdbx_strand_id
1 'polypeptide(L)'
;MKALDENLMRSELTITQQSEHIAKRKELWEARKQSGRNPPTSDPRQGFASATSDATGMSKRRVNEAIARAEGVTQEARDTIRGTEHDKGVVLDELKKLPASEQAKLVTFLKWIP
;
A
#
# COMPACT_ATOMS: atom_id res chain seq x y z
N MET A 1 12.18 -7.05 -4.92
CA MET A 1 10.77 -7.45 -5.14
C MET A 1 10.41 -8.74 -4.41
N LYS A 2 11.12 -9.87 -4.58
CA LYS A 2 10.78 -11.16 -3.92
C LYS A 2 10.51 -11.06 -2.40
N ALA A 3 11.40 -10.43 -1.64
CA ALA A 3 11.18 -10.23 -0.19
C ALA A 3 9.92 -9.39 0.15
N LEU A 4 9.52 -8.45 -0.72
CA LEU A 4 8.26 -7.71 -0.55
C LEU A 4 7.05 -8.61 -0.84
N ASP A 5 7.16 -9.49 -1.84
CA ASP A 5 6.09 -10.44 -2.17
C ASP A 5 5.89 -11.46 -1.07
N GLU A 6 6.97 -11.99 -0.54
CA GLU A 6 6.95 -12.88 0.63
C GLU A 6 6.27 -12.22 1.82
N ASN A 7 6.58 -10.94 2.10
CA ASN A 7 5.90 -10.19 3.14
C ASN A 7 4.41 -9.96 2.83
N LEU A 8 4.05 -9.61 1.59
CA LEU A 8 2.66 -9.42 1.18
C LEU A 8 1.81 -10.70 1.23
N MET A 9 2.44 -11.86 1.12
CA MET A 9 1.80 -13.18 1.27
C MET A 9 1.65 -13.60 2.74
N ARG A 10 2.29 -12.93 3.70
CA ARG A 10 2.12 -13.21 5.13
C ARG A 10 0.84 -12.58 5.68
N SER A 11 0.13 -13.31 6.54
CA SER A 11 -1.16 -12.89 7.10
C SER A 11 -1.09 -11.81 8.19
N GLU A 12 0.11 -11.45 8.65
CA GLU A 12 0.31 -10.59 9.82
C GLU A 12 0.47 -9.09 9.50
N LEU A 13 0.39 -8.70 8.22
CA LEU A 13 0.52 -7.30 7.86
C LEU A 13 -0.73 -6.49 8.24
N THR A 14 -0.51 -5.35 8.91
CA THR A 14 -1.56 -4.34 9.05
C THR A 14 -1.88 -3.70 7.70
N ILE A 15 -3.03 -3.02 7.58
CA ILE A 15 -3.43 -2.40 6.31
C ILE A 15 -2.48 -1.26 5.93
N THR A 16 -1.94 -0.56 6.92
CA THR A 16 -0.90 0.45 6.73
C THR A 16 0.37 -0.17 6.13
N GLN A 17 0.88 -1.25 6.74
CA GLN A 17 2.07 -1.95 6.24
C GLN A 17 1.84 -2.52 4.84
N GLN A 18 0.69 -3.14 4.59
CA GLN A 18 0.34 -3.67 3.27
C GLN A 18 0.37 -2.57 2.20
N SER A 19 -0.18 -1.40 2.51
CA SER A 19 -0.20 -0.24 1.60
C SER A 19 1.21 0.25 1.27
N GLU A 20 2.09 0.33 2.26
CA GLU A 20 3.49 0.73 2.09
C GLU A 20 4.31 -0.30 1.29
N HIS A 21 4.13 -1.59 1.57
CA HIS A 21 4.79 -2.65 0.81
C HIS A 21 4.35 -2.66 -0.66
N ILE A 22 3.06 -2.44 -0.94
CA ILE A 22 2.55 -2.31 -2.32
C ILE A 22 3.12 -1.07 -3.00
N ALA A 23 3.20 0.08 -2.31
CA ALA A 23 3.77 1.30 -2.88
C ALA A 23 5.26 1.11 -3.21
N LYS A 24 6.04 0.54 -2.30
CA LYS A 24 7.46 0.23 -2.54
C LYS A 24 7.65 -0.80 -3.66
N ARG A 25 6.73 -1.75 -3.77
CA ARG A 25 6.72 -2.70 -4.89
C ARG A 25 6.45 -1.99 -6.22
N LYS A 26 5.52 -1.03 -6.26
CA LYS A 26 5.19 -0.22 -7.44
C LYS A 26 6.39 0.57 -7.93
N GLU A 27 7.09 1.25 -7.02
CA GLU A 27 8.32 1.98 -7.33
C GLU A 27 9.37 1.09 -8.01
N LEU A 28 9.65 -0.09 -7.42
CA LEU A 28 10.59 -1.05 -7.99
C LEU A 28 10.13 -1.61 -9.34
N TRP A 29 8.83 -1.83 -9.51
CA TRP A 29 8.26 -2.31 -10.77
C TRP A 29 8.41 -1.29 -11.90
N GLU A 30 8.11 -0.02 -11.64
CA GLU A 30 8.28 1.06 -12.61
C GLU A 30 9.76 1.27 -12.97
N ALA A 31 10.65 1.28 -11.97
CA ALA A 31 12.10 1.39 -12.21
C ALA A 31 12.63 0.24 -13.08
N ARG A 32 12.11 -0.98 -12.87
CA ARG A 32 12.46 -2.14 -13.71
C ARG A 32 11.96 -2.00 -15.14
N LYS A 33 10.73 -1.49 -15.32
CA LYS A 33 10.13 -1.27 -16.63
C LYS A 33 10.90 -0.20 -17.42
N GLN A 34 11.28 0.89 -16.77
CA GLN A 34 12.10 1.96 -17.36
C GLN A 34 13.50 1.48 -17.77
N SER A 35 14.11 0.59 -16.98
CA SER A 35 15.44 0.03 -17.29
C SER A 35 15.44 -1.11 -18.31
N GLY A 36 14.26 -1.54 -18.80
CA GLY A 36 14.14 -2.67 -19.74
C GLY A 36 14.53 -4.03 -19.15
N ARG A 37 14.77 -4.13 -17.83
CA ARG A 37 15.25 -5.35 -17.15
C ARG A 37 14.15 -6.34 -16.82
N ASN A 38 13.14 -6.46 -17.68
CA ASN A 38 12.04 -7.38 -17.48
C ASN A 38 12.53 -8.84 -17.58
N PRO A 39 12.04 -9.78 -16.73
CA PRO A 39 12.34 -11.18 -16.93
C PRO A 39 11.82 -11.62 -18.31
N PRO A 40 12.47 -12.57 -19.00
CA PRO A 40 12.03 -13.05 -20.32
C PRO A 40 10.57 -13.54 -20.33
N THR A 41 10.06 -13.97 -19.19
CA THR A 41 8.71 -14.52 -19.01
C THR A 41 7.65 -13.48 -18.65
N SER A 42 7.99 -12.21 -18.43
CA SER A 42 6.98 -11.19 -18.12
C SER A 42 6.38 -10.58 -19.38
N ASP A 43 5.05 -10.47 -19.42
CA ASP A 43 4.37 -9.72 -20.47
C ASP A 43 4.63 -8.21 -20.30
N PRO A 44 5.31 -7.54 -21.26
CA PRO A 44 5.59 -6.10 -21.19
C PRO A 44 4.33 -5.22 -21.25
N ARG A 45 3.19 -5.76 -21.69
CA ARG A 45 1.89 -5.08 -21.71
C ARG A 45 1.14 -5.20 -20.38
N GLN A 46 1.61 -6.05 -19.47
CA GLN A 46 0.96 -6.26 -18.18
C GLN A 46 1.06 -5.00 -17.32
N GLY A 47 -0.07 -4.59 -16.71
CA GLY A 47 -0.11 -3.51 -15.72
C GLY A 47 0.34 -3.97 -14.33
N PHE A 48 0.83 -3.03 -13.52
CA PHE A 48 1.35 -3.28 -12.16
C PHE A 48 0.39 -4.11 -11.28
N ALA A 49 -0.90 -3.79 -11.28
CA ALA A 49 -1.89 -4.49 -10.46
C ALA A 49 -2.04 -5.96 -10.86
N SER A 50 -1.92 -6.28 -12.15
CA SER A 50 -1.96 -7.67 -12.62
C SER A 50 -0.67 -8.40 -12.27
N ALA A 51 0.49 -7.77 -12.52
CA ALA A 51 1.79 -8.36 -12.19
C ALA A 51 1.94 -8.62 -10.67
N THR A 52 1.34 -7.79 -9.84
CA THR A 52 1.32 -7.98 -8.38
C THR A 52 0.33 -9.05 -7.97
N SER A 53 -0.87 -9.06 -8.55
CA SER A 53 -1.88 -10.11 -8.33
C SER A 53 -1.31 -11.50 -8.61
N ASP A 54 -0.60 -11.67 -9.72
CA ASP A 54 -0.01 -12.95 -10.10
C ASP A 54 1.12 -13.38 -9.16
N ALA A 55 1.88 -12.41 -8.62
CA ALA A 55 3.02 -12.68 -7.76
C ALA A 55 2.65 -12.92 -6.28
N THR A 56 1.55 -12.34 -5.80
CA THR A 56 1.17 -12.39 -4.37
C THR A 56 -0.14 -13.12 -4.10
N GLY A 57 -0.91 -13.46 -5.14
CA GLY A 57 -2.26 -14.03 -5.00
C GLY A 57 -3.33 -13.03 -4.55
N MET A 58 -2.98 -11.76 -4.34
CA MET A 58 -3.94 -10.72 -3.95
C MET A 58 -4.84 -10.34 -5.13
N SER A 59 -6.11 -9.99 -4.86
CA SER A 59 -6.98 -9.46 -5.91
C SER A 59 -6.49 -8.11 -6.44
N LYS A 60 -6.68 -7.86 -7.75
CA LYS A 60 -6.36 -6.57 -8.37
C LYS A 60 -7.02 -5.38 -7.65
N ARG A 61 -8.25 -5.57 -7.15
CA ARG A 61 -8.96 -4.59 -6.33
C ARG A 61 -8.18 -4.26 -5.05
N ARG A 62 -7.72 -5.27 -4.31
CA ARG A 62 -6.95 -5.08 -3.07
C ARG A 62 -5.62 -4.37 -3.33
N VAL A 63 -4.96 -4.67 -4.44
CA VAL A 63 -3.75 -3.96 -4.87
C VAL A 63 -4.04 -2.49 -5.15
N ASN A 64 -5.08 -2.18 -5.92
CA ASN A 64 -5.44 -0.80 -6.24
C ASN A 64 -5.87 0.01 -5.00
N GLU A 65 -6.63 -0.59 -4.08
CA GLU A 65 -6.99 0.06 -2.81
C GLU A 65 -5.75 0.38 -1.97
N ALA A 66 -4.79 -0.54 -1.89
CA ALA A 66 -3.55 -0.36 -1.16
C ALA A 66 -2.70 0.78 -1.76
N ILE A 67 -2.65 0.90 -3.09
CA ILE A 67 -2.01 2.03 -3.79
C ILE A 67 -2.72 3.33 -3.42
N ALA A 68 -4.05 3.39 -3.55
CA ALA A 68 -4.81 4.61 -3.28
C ALA A 68 -4.65 5.09 -1.83
N ARG A 69 -4.59 4.17 -0.86
CA ARG A 69 -4.28 4.49 0.54
C ARG A 69 -2.84 4.97 0.72
N ALA A 70 -1.89 4.34 0.03
CA ALA A 70 -0.48 4.74 0.12
C ALA A 70 -0.20 6.13 -0.49
N GLU A 71 -0.91 6.49 -1.55
CA GLU A 71 -0.75 7.78 -2.24
C GLU A 71 -1.58 8.90 -1.57
N GLY A 72 -2.77 8.57 -1.06
CA GLY A 72 -3.70 9.57 -0.52
C GLY A 72 -3.56 9.84 0.98
N VAL A 73 -2.95 8.93 1.75
CA VAL A 73 -2.71 9.12 3.20
C VAL A 73 -1.26 9.49 3.44
N THR A 74 -1.00 10.56 4.21
CA THR A 74 0.36 10.99 4.54
C THR A 74 1.11 9.93 5.36
N GLN A 75 2.44 9.92 5.25
CA GLN A 75 3.28 9.03 6.04
C GLN A 75 3.08 9.27 7.55
N GLU A 76 2.99 10.52 7.97
CA GLU A 76 2.69 10.91 9.35
C GLU A 76 1.37 10.31 9.86
N ALA A 77 0.31 10.39 9.04
CA ALA A 77 -0.99 9.84 9.40
C ALA A 77 -0.95 8.31 9.54
N ARG A 78 -0.30 7.63 8.60
CA ARG A 78 -0.05 6.19 8.64
C ARG A 78 0.71 5.75 9.89
N ASP A 79 1.80 6.46 10.22
CA ASP A 79 2.64 6.12 11.37
C ASP A 79 1.93 6.37 12.70
N THR A 80 1.07 7.38 12.76
CA THR A 80 0.32 7.73 13.98
C THR A 80 -0.71 6.66 14.37
N ILE A 81 -1.38 6.06 13.39
CA ILE A 81 -2.40 5.02 13.64
C ILE A 81 -1.82 3.60 13.60
N ARG A 82 -0.55 3.44 13.23
CA ARG A 82 0.07 2.11 13.12
C ARG A 82 0.05 1.40 14.46
N GLY A 83 -0.42 0.14 14.46
CA GLY A 83 -0.48 -0.68 15.66
C GLY A 83 -1.56 -0.26 16.67
N THR A 84 -2.39 0.74 16.35
CA THR A 84 -3.61 1.03 17.10
C THR A 84 -4.78 0.26 16.50
N GLU A 85 -5.91 0.22 17.19
CA GLU A 85 -7.13 -0.39 16.65
C GLU A 85 -7.72 0.37 15.44
N HIS A 86 -7.17 1.55 15.12
CA HIS A 86 -7.55 2.35 13.96
C HIS A 86 -6.69 2.06 12.71
N ASP A 87 -5.72 1.13 12.78
CA ASP A 87 -4.98 0.60 11.61
C ASP A 87 -5.87 -0.31 10.74
N LYS A 88 -6.95 0.28 10.22
CA LYS A 88 -8.01 -0.40 9.46
C LYS A 88 -8.16 0.29 8.11
N GLY A 89 -8.51 -0.50 7.09
CA GLY A 89 -8.69 0.02 5.72
C GLY A 89 -9.75 1.13 5.63
N VAL A 90 -10.84 1.01 6.40
CA VAL A 90 -11.90 2.02 6.45
C VAL A 90 -11.40 3.38 6.96
N VAL A 91 -10.51 3.41 7.96
CA VAL A 91 -9.95 4.65 8.49
C VAL A 91 -9.05 5.31 7.45
N LEU A 92 -8.18 4.52 6.81
CA LEU A 92 -7.33 5.00 5.71
C LEU A 92 -8.16 5.49 4.51
N ASP A 93 -9.30 4.88 4.24
CA ASP A 93 -10.21 5.28 3.16
C ASP A 93 -10.94 6.59 3.45
N GLU A 94 -11.17 6.95 4.72
CA GLU A 94 -11.65 8.28 5.10
C GLU A 94 -10.52 9.31 5.10
N LEU A 95 -9.34 8.97 5.65
CA LEU A 95 -8.20 9.87 5.70
C LEU A 95 -7.79 10.37 4.31
N LYS A 96 -7.75 9.49 3.30
CA LYS A 96 -7.34 9.86 1.94
C LYS A 96 -8.26 10.87 1.26
N LYS A 97 -9.48 11.10 1.78
CA LYS A 97 -10.42 12.12 1.27
C LYS A 97 -10.13 13.51 1.84
N LEU A 98 -9.32 13.59 2.89
CA LEU A 98 -9.03 14.82 3.60
C LEU A 98 -7.70 15.43 3.13
N PRO A 99 -7.55 16.76 3.17
CA PRO A 99 -6.25 17.43 3.04
C PRO A 99 -5.25 16.93 4.10
N ALA A 100 -3.96 16.96 3.79
CA ALA A 100 -2.89 16.48 4.68
C ALA A 100 -2.96 17.06 6.11
N SER A 101 -3.29 18.36 6.24
CA SER A 101 -3.42 19.02 7.54
C SER A 101 -4.60 18.52 8.37
N GLU A 102 -5.67 18.06 7.73
CA GLU A 102 -6.84 17.47 8.39
C GLU A 102 -6.61 16.01 8.75
N GLN A 103 -5.86 15.27 7.92
CA GLN A 103 -5.43 13.91 8.24
C GLN A 103 -4.67 13.89 9.57
N ALA A 104 -3.67 14.76 9.74
CA ALA A 104 -2.85 14.86 10.95
C ALA A 104 -3.70 15.13 12.21
N LYS A 105 -4.69 16.03 12.11
CA LYS A 105 -5.63 16.32 13.21
C LYS A 105 -6.48 15.10 13.57
N LEU A 106 -7.05 14.44 12.56
CA LEU A 106 -7.91 13.29 12.77
C LEU A 106 -7.17 12.10 13.39
N VAL A 107 -5.97 11.76 12.89
CA VAL A 107 -5.19 10.66 13.47
C VAL A 107 -4.71 10.95 14.89
N THR A 108 -4.40 12.22 15.19
CA THR A 108 -4.04 12.64 16.53
C THR A 108 -5.21 12.42 17.47
N PHE A 109 -6.41 12.84 17.07
CA PHE A 109 -7.64 12.64 17.84
C PHE A 109 -7.93 11.14 18.07
N LEU A 110 -7.89 10.33 17.00
CA LEU A 110 -8.13 8.88 17.06
C LEU A 110 -7.16 8.17 18.01
N LYS A 111 -5.88 8.58 18.07
CA LYS A 111 -4.89 7.98 18.96
C LYS A 111 -5.25 8.05 20.46
N TRP A 112 -6.09 9.00 20.85
CA TRP A 112 -6.52 9.18 22.25
C TRP A 112 -7.86 8.50 22.56
N ILE A 113 -8.49 7.87 21.56
CA ILE A 113 -9.72 7.10 21.76
C ILE A 113 -9.32 5.63 21.95
N PRO A 114 -9.72 5.01 23.08
CA PRO A 114 -9.40 3.62 23.38
C PRO A 114 -10.21 2.62 22.56
#